data_AF-A0A953FLH3-F1
#
_entry.id   AF-A0A953FLH3-F1
#
_cell.length_a   1.000
_cell.length_b   1.000
_cell.length_c   1.000
_cell.angle_alpha   90.00
_cell.angle_beta   90.00
_cell.angle_gamma   90.00
#
_symmetry.space_group_name_H-M   'P 1'
#
loop_
_entity.id
_entity.type
_entity.pdbx_description
1 polymer ?
#
loop_
_entity_poly.entity_id
_entity_poly.type
_entity_poly.pdbx_seq_one_letter_code
_entity_poly.pdbx_strand_id
1 'polypeptide(L)'
;MKAANTTDYLAALPIDQRKALEILRKHILAAAPGAEEYFGYGLPAFKYNGHPLVYIGAAKNHCALYGAVPPGFKEKLKGFIVSKGTIQFMPEKPLPAGLAKEIVKAKCAEIEVRWPVREVKKVKEVKKGKNVKVVRMVQNATKNPVKE
;
A
#
# COMPACT_ATOMS: atom_id res chain seq x y z
N MET A 1 -18.30 -10.65 -11.58
CA MET A 1 -17.33 -11.56 -10.96
C MET A 1 -16.49 -10.75 -9.98
N LYS A 2 -16.30 -11.24 -8.75
CA LYS A 2 -15.51 -10.54 -7.73
C LYS A 2 -14.06 -11.00 -7.89
N ALA A 3 -13.14 -10.09 -8.17
CA ALA A 3 -11.75 -10.47 -8.40
C ALA A 3 -11.17 -11.12 -7.13
N ALA A 4 -10.52 -12.28 -7.31
CA ALA A 4 -9.93 -13.05 -6.21
C ALA A 4 -8.45 -12.70 -5.99
N ASN A 5 -7.78 -12.11 -6.99
CA ASN A 5 -6.37 -11.77 -6.95
C ASN A 5 -6.05 -10.61 -7.90
N THR A 6 -4.84 -10.07 -7.80
CA THR A 6 -4.36 -8.93 -8.61
C THR A 6 -4.47 -9.19 -10.11
N THR A 7 -4.11 -10.40 -10.56
CA THR A 7 -4.11 -10.76 -11.98
C THR A 7 -5.53 -10.74 -12.56
N ASP A 8 -6.50 -11.33 -11.85
CA ASP A 8 -7.90 -11.33 -12.24
C ASP A 8 -8.50 -9.92 -12.24
N TYR A 9 -8.15 -9.11 -11.23
CA TYR A 9 -8.54 -7.70 -11.18
C TYR A 9 -8.04 -6.92 -12.39
N LEU A 10 -6.75 -7.04 -12.72
CA LEU A 10 -6.16 -6.38 -13.89
C LEU A 10 -6.75 -6.90 -15.20
N ALA A 11 -7.05 -8.20 -15.28
CA ALA A 11 -7.68 -8.84 -16.45
C ALA A 11 -9.13 -8.36 -16.70
N ALA A 12 -9.83 -7.91 -15.67
CA ALA A 12 -11.17 -7.33 -15.79
C ALA A 12 -11.16 -5.86 -16.24
N LEU A 13 -10.00 -5.18 -16.20
CA LEU A 13 -9.90 -3.77 -16.57
C LEU A 13 -9.73 -3.55 -18.08
N PRO A 14 -10.18 -2.38 -18.59
CA PRO A 14 -9.82 -1.89 -19.91
C PRO A 14 -8.31 -1.90 -20.14
N ILE A 15 -7.90 -2.11 -21.39
CA ILE A 15 -6.48 -2.29 -21.76
C ILE A 15 -5.62 -1.10 -21.31
N ASP A 16 -6.09 0.14 -21.47
CA ASP A 16 -5.35 1.34 -21.08
C ASP A 16 -5.14 1.42 -19.57
N GLN A 17 -6.19 1.13 -18.78
CA GLN A 17 -6.11 1.13 -17.33
C GLN A 17 -5.21 -0.01 -16.83
N ARG A 18 -5.34 -1.20 -17.42
CA ARG A 18 -4.48 -2.35 -17.12
C ARG A 18 -3.01 -1.99 -17.33
N LYS A 19 -2.65 -1.47 -18.51
CA LYS A 19 -1.27 -1.06 -18.81
C LYS A 19 -0.75 -0.04 -17.81
N ALA A 20 -1.53 1.00 -17.51
CA ALA A 20 -1.13 2.03 -16.56
C ALA A 20 -0.89 1.46 -15.14
N LEU A 21 -1.78 0.59 -14.66
CA LEU A 21 -1.63 -0.07 -13.35
C LEU A 21 -0.47 -1.08 -13.32
N GLU A 22 -0.22 -1.81 -14.40
CA GLU A 22 0.92 -2.73 -14.50
C GLU A 22 2.25 -2.00 -14.46
N ILE A 23 2.35 -0.85 -15.15
CA ILE A 23 3.51 0.03 -15.10
C ILE A 23 3.71 0.54 -13.66
N LEU A 24 2.65 1.02 -13.03
CA LEU A 24 2.69 1.50 -11.65
C LEU A 24 3.12 0.40 -10.67
N ARG A 25 2.57 -0.81 -10.80
CA ARG A 25 2.96 -2.00 -10.03
C ARG A 25 4.45 -2.27 -10.13
N LYS A 26 5.01 -2.26 -11.34
CA LYS A 26 6.46 -2.44 -11.56
C LYS A 26 7.27 -1.34 -10.86
N HIS A 27 6.82 -0.10 -10.89
CA HIS A 27 7.49 1.01 -10.21
C HIS A 27 7.45 0.88 -8.69
N ILE A 28 6.33 0.44 -8.11
CA ILE A 28 6.19 0.20 -6.68
C ILE A 28 7.16 -0.90 -6.22
N LEU A 29 7.15 -2.06 -6.90
CA LEU A 29 8.05 -3.17 -6.55
C LEU A 29 9.53 -2.81 -6.73
N ALA A 30 9.87 -2.01 -7.74
CA ALA A 30 11.23 -1.52 -7.92
C ALA A 30 11.65 -0.48 -6.86
N ALA A 31 10.70 0.27 -6.30
CA ALA A 31 10.96 1.24 -5.24
C ALA A 31 11.07 0.59 -3.86
N ALA A 32 10.32 -0.49 -3.64
CA ALA A 32 10.24 -1.22 -2.38
C ALA A 32 10.43 -2.73 -2.63
N PRO A 33 11.67 -3.23 -2.79
CA PRO A 33 11.93 -4.65 -3.07
C PRO A 33 11.53 -5.59 -1.91
N GLY A 34 11.38 -5.08 -0.70
CA GLY A 34 10.83 -5.81 0.45
C GLY A 34 9.31 -5.71 0.59
N ALA A 35 8.61 -5.07 -0.36
CA ALA A 35 7.17 -4.99 -0.31
C ALA A 35 6.53 -6.30 -0.77
N GLU A 36 5.60 -6.81 0.04
CA GLU A 36 4.79 -7.96 -0.30
C GLU A 36 3.48 -7.48 -0.93
N GLU A 37 3.11 -8.05 -2.08
CA GLU A 37 1.82 -7.80 -2.69
C GLU A 37 0.73 -8.64 -2.03
N TYR A 38 -0.42 -8.05 -1.78
CA TYR A 38 -1.62 -8.74 -1.32
C TYR A 38 -2.86 -8.16 -1.99
N PHE A 39 -3.97 -8.88 -1.89
CA PHE A 39 -5.25 -8.42 -2.41
C PHE A 39 -6.17 -8.10 -1.23
N GLY A 40 -6.61 -6.85 -1.13
CA GLY A 40 -7.37 -6.35 0.02
C GLY A 40 -8.39 -5.31 -0.39
N TYR A 41 -9.56 -5.32 0.26
CA TYR A 41 -10.67 -4.41 -0.09
C TYR A 41 -11.10 -4.47 -1.58
N GLY A 42 -10.88 -5.60 -2.24
CA GLY A 42 -11.18 -5.75 -3.68
C GLY A 42 -10.18 -5.06 -4.61
N LEU A 43 -9.04 -4.60 -4.09
CA LEU A 43 -7.99 -3.91 -4.81
C LEU A 43 -6.62 -4.58 -4.60
N PRO A 44 -5.73 -4.54 -5.61
CA PRO A 44 -4.34 -4.87 -5.41
C PRO A 44 -3.66 -3.89 -4.44
N ALA A 45 -2.91 -4.43 -3.50
CA ALA A 45 -2.30 -3.69 -2.40
C ALA A 45 -0.88 -4.17 -2.13
N PHE A 46 -0.08 -3.32 -1.50
CA PHE A 46 1.31 -3.60 -1.15
C PHE A 46 1.50 -3.33 0.33
N LYS A 47 2.18 -4.24 1.03
CA LYS A 47 2.59 -4.08 2.42
C LYS A 47 4.11 -4.05 2.49
N TYR A 48 4.66 -3.24 3.39
CA TYR A 48 6.09 -3.13 3.66
C TYR A 48 6.30 -3.30 5.16
N ASN A 49 7.20 -4.21 5.56
CA ASN A 49 7.45 -4.57 6.97
C ASN A 49 6.17 -4.95 7.74
N GLY A 50 5.22 -5.61 7.07
CA GLY A 50 3.94 -6.01 7.67
C GLY A 50 2.90 -4.88 7.79
N HIS A 51 3.21 -3.67 7.30
CA HIS A 51 2.30 -2.52 7.31
C HIS A 51 1.82 -2.15 5.91
N PRO A 52 0.58 -1.64 5.77
CA PRO A 52 0.06 -1.23 4.47
C PRO A 52 0.87 -0.06 3.90
N LEU A 53 1.43 -0.25 2.72
CA LEU A 53 2.23 0.73 1.98
C LEU A 53 1.33 1.57 1.08
N VAL A 54 0.77 0.95 0.04
CA VAL A 54 -0.08 1.61 -0.96
C VAL A 54 -1.09 0.62 -1.55
N TYR A 55 -2.18 1.15 -2.10
CA TYR A 55 -3.16 0.39 -2.88
C TYR A 55 -3.27 1.00 -4.27
N ILE A 56 -3.49 0.16 -5.27
CA ILE A 56 -3.75 0.60 -6.64
C ILE A 56 -5.15 0.22 -7.06
N GLY A 57 -5.81 1.07 -7.82
CA GLY A 57 -7.15 0.78 -8.33
C GLY A 57 -7.46 1.58 -9.58
N ALA A 58 -8.46 1.11 -10.31
CA ALA A 58 -9.04 1.84 -11.42
C ALA A 58 -10.51 2.16 -11.14
N ALA A 59 -10.92 3.36 -11.54
CA ALA A 59 -12.29 3.84 -11.57
C ALA A 59 -12.76 3.94 -13.03
N LYS A 60 -13.98 4.47 -13.25
CA LYS A 60 -14.57 4.55 -14.60
C LYS A 60 -13.65 5.19 -15.65
N ASN A 61 -13.01 6.31 -15.32
CA ASN A 61 -12.20 7.10 -16.27
C ASN A 61 -10.76 7.38 -15.80
N HIS A 62 -10.37 6.93 -14.61
CA HIS A 62 -9.06 7.24 -14.05
C HIS A 62 -8.51 6.08 -13.25
N CYS A 63 -7.20 6.06 -13.07
CA CYS A 63 -6.51 5.19 -12.12
C CYS A 63 -6.20 5.98 -10.84
N ALA A 64 -6.11 5.27 -9.72
CA ALA A 64 -5.86 5.86 -8.42
C ALA A 64 -4.81 5.07 -7.65
N LEU A 65 -3.91 5.80 -7.00
CA LEU A 65 -2.94 5.29 -6.04
C LEU A 65 -3.32 5.81 -4.65
N TYR A 66 -3.68 4.90 -3.75
CA TYR A 66 -4.11 5.20 -2.39
C TYR A 66 -2.99 4.95 -1.39
N GLY A 67 -2.98 5.73 -0.30
CA GLY A 67 -1.99 5.63 0.79
C GLY A 67 -0.67 6.34 0.51
N ALA A 68 -0.58 7.06 -0.61
CA ALA A 68 0.70 7.42 -1.24
C ALA A 68 0.97 8.93 -1.31
N VAL A 69 0.41 9.75 -0.42
CA VAL A 69 0.73 11.20 -0.40
C VAL A 69 1.52 11.53 0.86
N PRO A 70 2.86 11.36 0.86
CA PRO A 70 3.70 11.91 1.89
C PRO A 70 3.64 13.45 1.87
N PRO A 71 3.90 14.12 3.02
CA PRO A 71 4.05 15.56 3.06
C PRO A 71 5.21 16.01 2.14
N GLY A 72 5.06 17.18 1.51
CA GLY A 72 6.08 17.75 0.61
C GLY A 72 5.95 17.40 -0.89
N PHE A 73 5.06 16.49 -1.28
CA PHE A 73 4.86 16.12 -2.69
C PHE A 73 3.86 17.00 -3.45
N LYS A 74 3.24 18.00 -2.79
CA LYS A 74 2.22 18.87 -3.38
C LYS A 74 2.69 19.56 -4.66
N GLU A 75 3.94 20.01 -4.70
CA GLU A 75 4.48 20.71 -5.87
C GLU A 75 4.76 19.78 -7.03
N LYS A 76 5.34 18.60 -6.76
CA LYS A 76 5.61 17.58 -7.79
C LYS A 76 4.32 16.96 -8.35
N LEU A 77 3.22 17.03 -7.61
CA LEU A 77 1.90 16.57 -8.01
C LEU A 77 1.03 17.67 -8.64
N LYS A 78 1.57 18.88 -8.88
CA LYS A 78 0.86 19.93 -9.63
C LYS A 78 0.48 19.40 -11.01
N GLY A 79 -0.83 19.30 -11.28
CA GLY A 79 -1.38 18.73 -12.51
C GLY A 79 -1.97 17.32 -12.39
N PHE A 80 -1.88 16.70 -11.21
CA PHE A 80 -2.62 15.49 -10.86
C PHE A 80 -3.72 15.81 -9.84
N ILE A 81 -4.79 15.02 -9.84
CA ILE A 81 -5.87 15.18 -8.86
C ILE A 81 -5.42 14.46 -7.58
N VAL A 82 -5.10 15.24 -6.54
CA VAL A 82 -4.65 14.70 -5.25
C VAL A 82 -5.69 14.99 -4.17
N SER A 83 -6.05 13.98 -3.40
CA SER A 83 -6.91 14.06 -2.22
C SER A 83 -6.14 13.62 -0.98
N LYS A 84 -6.80 13.52 0.19
CA LYS A 84 -6.30 13.18 1.56
C LYS A 84 -5.52 11.85 1.71
N GLY A 85 -4.66 11.49 0.77
CA GLY A 85 -3.94 10.22 0.67
C GLY A 85 -4.14 9.49 -0.67
N THR A 86 -4.79 10.10 -1.66
CA THR A 86 -5.07 9.46 -2.96
C THR A 86 -4.57 10.32 -4.10
N ILE A 87 -3.85 9.72 -5.04
CA ILE A 87 -3.39 10.36 -6.27
C ILE A 87 -4.17 9.72 -7.42
N GLN A 88 -4.99 10.52 -8.09
CA GLN A 88 -5.72 10.11 -9.28
C GLN A 88 -4.95 10.59 -10.52
N PHE A 89 -4.80 9.70 -11.48
CA PHE A 89 -4.12 9.95 -12.74
C PHE A 89 -4.89 9.28 -13.88
N MET A 90 -4.81 9.87 -15.08
CA MET A 90 -5.45 9.29 -16.26
C MET A 90 -4.59 8.13 -16.80
N PRO A 91 -5.20 7.06 -17.33
CA PRO A 91 -4.44 5.97 -17.94
C PRO A 91 -3.58 6.44 -19.13
N GLU A 92 -4.04 7.46 -19.86
CA GLU A 92 -3.29 8.11 -20.96
C GLU A 92 -2.10 8.94 -20.48
N LYS A 93 -2.17 9.46 -19.25
CA LYS A 93 -1.11 10.25 -18.61
C LYS A 93 -0.71 9.59 -17.29
N PRO A 94 -0.03 8.44 -17.35
CA PRO A 94 0.33 7.67 -16.17
C PRO A 94 1.30 8.44 -15.27
N LEU A 95 1.37 8.03 -13.99
CA LEU A 95 2.30 8.62 -13.05
C LEU A 95 3.74 8.42 -13.54
N PRO A 96 4.56 9.48 -13.64
CA PRO A 96 5.93 9.34 -14.09
C PRO A 96 6.73 8.46 -13.13
N ALA A 97 7.56 7.57 -13.69
CA ALA A 97 8.28 6.55 -12.93
C ALA A 97 9.11 7.13 -11.77
N GLY A 98 9.76 8.28 -11.99
CA GLY A 98 10.51 8.98 -10.95
C GLY A 98 9.63 9.37 -9.77
N LEU A 99 8.49 10.01 -10.05
CA LEU A 99 7.56 10.47 -9.03
C LEU A 99 6.93 9.30 -8.25
N ALA A 100 6.50 8.25 -8.95
CA ALA A 100 5.96 7.04 -8.32
C ALA A 100 6.97 6.42 -7.36
N LYS A 101 8.23 6.28 -7.77
CA LYS A 101 9.30 5.71 -6.94
C LYS A 101 9.61 6.60 -5.73
N GLU A 102 9.71 7.91 -5.91
CA GLU A 102 9.97 8.83 -4.79
C GLU A 102 8.85 8.80 -3.75
N ILE A 103 7.60 8.77 -4.20
CA ILE A 103 6.43 8.66 -3.32
C ILE A 103 6.48 7.36 -2.51
N VAL A 104 6.74 6.23 -3.17
CA VAL A 104 6.77 4.92 -2.53
C VAL A 104 7.92 4.85 -1.52
N LYS A 105 9.11 5.35 -1.88
CA LYS A 105 10.26 5.41 -0.97
C LYS A 105 9.99 6.29 0.25
N ALA A 106 9.39 7.47 0.05
CA ALA A 106 9.01 8.34 1.16
C ALA A 106 8.00 7.66 2.08
N LYS A 107 7.08 6.86 1.53
CA LYS A 107 6.12 6.09 2.33
C LYS A 107 6.77 4.94 3.09
N CYS A 108 7.73 4.22 2.47
CA CYS A 108 8.54 3.22 3.18
C CYS A 108 9.28 3.84 4.36
N ALA A 109 9.95 4.97 4.15
CA ALA A 109 10.66 5.69 5.21
C ALA A 109 9.70 6.14 6.33
N GLU A 110 8.50 6.63 5.99
CA GLU A 110 7.47 6.96 6.98
C GLU A 110 7.06 5.72 7.80
N ILE A 111 6.87 4.56 7.16
CA ILE A 111 6.55 3.30 7.84
C ILE A 111 7.68 2.88 8.77
N GLU A 112 8.94 3.00 8.35
CA GLU A 112 10.11 2.65 9.16
C GLU A 112 10.25 3.55 10.39
N VAL A 113 9.95 4.85 10.26
CA VAL A 113 9.97 5.81 11.38
C VAL A 113 8.77 5.60 12.31
N ARG A 114 7.57 5.43 11.74
CA ARG A 114 6.32 5.29 12.49
C ARG A 114 6.20 3.94 13.18
N TRP A 115 6.74 2.90 12.56
CA TRP A 115 6.77 1.54 13.08
C TRP A 115 8.16 0.95 12.90
N PRO A 116 9.11 1.35 13.77
CA PRO A 116 10.43 0.74 13.76
C PRO A 116 10.24 -0.76 13.94
N VAL A 117 10.83 -1.54 13.03
CA VAL A 117 10.71 -3.00 13.05
C VAL A 117 11.19 -3.48 14.41
N ARG A 118 10.24 -3.83 15.27
CA ARG A 118 10.55 -4.60 16.47
C ARG A 118 10.91 -5.98 15.93
N GLU A 119 12.18 -6.37 16.09
CA GLU A 119 12.66 -7.70 15.72
C GLU A 119 11.67 -8.75 16.22
N VAL A 120 10.92 -9.35 15.29
CA VAL A 120 10.00 -10.43 15.65
C VAL A 120 10.87 -11.66 15.85
N LYS A 121 11.22 -11.96 17.11
CA LYS A 121 11.85 -13.24 17.46
C LYS A 121 10.98 -14.35 16.86
N LYS A 122 11.55 -15.07 15.90
CA LYS A 122 10.99 -16.24 15.23
C LYS A 122 10.44 -17.20 16.28
N VAL A 123 9.12 -17.24 16.45
CA VAL A 123 8.48 -18.21 17.36
C VAL A 123 8.68 -19.58 16.72
N LYS A 124 9.49 -20.42 17.36
CA LYS A 124 9.73 -21.80 16.92
C LYS A 124 8.39 -22.54 16.84
N GLU A 125 8.21 -23.27 15.75
CA GLU A 125 7.14 -24.22 15.47
C GLU A 125 6.79 -25.07 16.72
N VAL A 126 5.53 -24.99 17.18
CA VAL A 126 5.07 -25.70 18.37
C VAL A 126 4.52 -27.08 17.98
N LYS A 127 5.16 -28.13 18.52
CA LYS A 127 4.69 -29.52 18.45
C LYS A 127 3.32 -29.69 19.12
N LYS A 128 2.46 -30.41 18.39
CA LYS A 128 1.15 -31.00 18.73
C LYS A 128 1.03 -31.43 20.21
N GLY A 129 0.05 -30.89 20.95
CA GLY A 129 -0.26 -31.35 22.31
C GLY A 129 -1.34 -30.56 23.04
N LYS A 130 -2.58 -31.05 22.94
CA LYS A 130 -3.74 -30.91 23.87
C LYS A 130 -3.85 -29.65 24.76
N ASN A 131 -4.88 -28.86 24.44
CA ASN A 131 -5.77 -28.10 25.34
C ASN A 131 -5.15 -27.03 26.27
N VAL A 132 -5.14 -25.77 25.82
CA VAL A 132 -5.06 -24.60 26.73
C VAL A 132 -6.01 -23.52 26.25
N LYS A 133 -6.96 -23.19 27.12
CA LYS A 133 -7.89 -22.05 27.04
C LYS A 133 -7.10 -20.77 27.33
N VAL A 134 -6.88 -19.92 26.32
CA VAL A 134 -6.20 -18.62 26.51
C VAL A 134 -7.22 -17.50 26.58
N VAL A 135 -7.35 -16.95 27.78
CA VAL A 135 -8.08 -15.74 28.16
C VAL A 135 -7.50 -14.51 27.48
N ARG A 136 -8.36 -13.69 26.86
CA ARG A 136 -8.04 -12.34 26.38
C ARG A 136 -7.74 -11.45 27.59
N MET A 137 -6.51 -10.93 27.71
CA MET A 137 -6.24 -9.74 28.52
C MET A 137 -6.09 -8.54 27.60
N VAL A 138 -7.03 -7.59 27.73
CA VAL A 138 -6.91 -6.23 27.24
C VAL A 138 -6.00 -5.49 28.23
N GLN A 139 -4.93 -4.87 27.75
CA GLN A 139 -4.23 -3.84 28.50
C GLN A 139 -4.23 -2.54 27.69
N ASN A 140 -5.07 -1.62 28.14
CA ASN A 140 -5.12 -0.21 27.78
C ASN A 140 -3.92 0.52 28.41
N ALA A 141 -3.21 1.34 27.64
CA ALA A 141 -2.36 2.46 28.07
C ALA A 141 -1.62 3.01 26.83
N THR A 142 -1.45 4.31 26.53
CA THR A 142 -1.95 5.58 27.03
C THR A 142 -1.62 6.61 25.93
N LYS A 143 -2.52 7.60 25.78
CA LYS A 143 -2.43 8.93 25.17
C LYS A 143 -1.09 9.36 24.53
N ASN A 144 -1.17 9.93 23.32
CA ASN A 144 -0.40 11.14 23.03
C ASN A 144 -1.22 12.13 22.16
N PRO A 145 -1.17 13.44 22.45
CA PRO A 145 -2.05 14.45 21.85
C PRO A 145 -1.52 14.94 20.50
N VAL A 146 -2.43 15.27 19.59
CA VAL A 146 -2.16 16.03 18.37
C VAL A 146 -2.56 17.49 18.62
N LYS A 147 -1.56 18.37 18.66
CA LYS A 147 -1.59 19.82 18.36
C LYS A 147 -0.60 19.99 17.19
N GLU A 148 -0.78 20.81 16.16
CA GLU A 148 -1.79 21.77 15.69
C GLU A 148 -1.63 21.79 14.16
#